data_AF-A0A1M5XVW3-F1
#
_entry.id   AF-A0A1M5XVW3-F1
#
_cell.length_a   1.000
_cell.length_b   1.000
_cell.length_c   1.000
_cell.angle_alpha   90.00
_cell.angle_beta   90.00
_cell.angle_gamma   90.00
#
_symmetry.space_group_name_H-M   'P 1'
#
loop_
_entity.id
_entity.type
_entity.pdbx_description
1 polymer ?
#
loop_
_entity_poly.entity_id
_entity_poly.type
_entity_poly.pdbx_seq_one_letter_code
_entity_poly.pdbx_strand_id
1 'polypeptide(L)'
;MLKYIEGGRVYNYPLEAIKEAVVNAFYHRDYLNATPTEIKIDREKIVIINYPGPDKFIKKEDIYKGEVLVRRYRNKRIGESLKNLKLSRGTATGLSKIMKAMKNNNSKEPIFETDEKRSYFMVKLYVNSHFMDEKEKQVVQSNKKEQRNILLNKREEKILELLDQGPLSKKELSNYLGYGDKSGNLKRAICKLLEHKLITYTVPSNIRSRKQKYKLI
;
A
#
# COMPACT_ATOMS: atom_id res chain seq x y z
N MET A 1 -7.00 -15.94 -17.51
CA MET A 1 -8.15 -15.77 -18.42
C MET A 1 -7.99 -14.44 -19.16
N LEU A 2 -8.27 -14.40 -20.46
CA LEU A 2 -8.14 -13.24 -21.34
C LEU A 2 -9.54 -12.73 -21.76
N LYS A 3 -9.73 -11.42 -21.82
CA LYS A 3 -10.90 -10.74 -22.40
C LYS A 3 -10.46 -9.65 -23.37
N TYR A 4 -11.30 -9.35 -24.35
CA TYR A 4 -11.15 -8.24 -25.28
C TYR A 4 -12.10 -7.11 -24.88
N ILE A 5 -11.59 -5.88 -24.83
CA ILE A 5 -12.33 -4.67 -24.46
C ILE A 5 -12.06 -3.58 -25.50
N GLU A 6 -12.90 -2.55 -25.54
CA GLU A 6 -12.60 -1.33 -26.31
C GLU A 6 -11.28 -0.73 -25.79
N GLY A 7 -10.23 -0.79 -26.60
CA GLY A 7 -8.86 -0.38 -26.22
C GLY A 7 -7.86 -1.51 -25.99
N GLY A 8 -8.23 -2.80 -26.14
CA GLY A 8 -7.27 -3.89 -26.28
C GLY A 8 -7.59 -5.17 -25.50
N ARG A 9 -6.54 -5.93 -25.18
CA ARG A 9 -6.60 -7.23 -24.49
C ARG A 9 -6.31 -7.04 -23.00
N VAL A 10 -7.15 -7.60 -22.14
CA VAL A 10 -6.97 -7.59 -20.68
C VAL A 10 -7.03 -8.98 -20.09
N TYR A 11 -6.13 -9.27 -19.15
CA TYR A 11 -6.13 -10.51 -18.39
C TYR A 11 -6.79 -10.31 -17.02
N ASN A 12 -7.34 -11.40 -16.44
CA ASN A 12 -7.84 -11.38 -15.07
C ASN A 12 -6.73 -10.96 -14.08
N TYR A 13 -5.53 -11.47 -14.31
CA TYR A 13 -4.29 -11.02 -13.70
C TYR A 13 -3.18 -11.05 -14.76
N PRO A 14 -2.32 -10.02 -14.84
CA PRO A 14 -1.17 -10.05 -15.72
C PRO A 14 -0.15 -11.08 -15.21
N LEU A 15 0.21 -12.03 -16.09
CA LEU A 15 1.14 -13.12 -15.74
C LEU A 15 2.49 -12.59 -15.23
N GLU A 16 2.97 -11.47 -15.79
CA GLU A 16 4.21 -10.82 -15.37
C GLU A 16 4.16 -10.38 -13.89
N ALA A 17 3.04 -9.83 -13.43
CA ALA A 17 2.88 -9.40 -12.04
C ALA A 17 2.87 -10.61 -11.09
N ILE A 18 2.15 -11.68 -11.45
CA ILE A 18 2.14 -12.92 -10.66
C ILE A 18 3.54 -13.52 -10.59
N LYS A 19 4.20 -13.69 -11.74
CA LYS A 19 5.54 -14.27 -11.84
C LYS A 19 6.54 -13.50 -11.00
N GLU A 20 6.57 -12.17 -11.14
CA GLU A 20 7.50 -11.33 -10.39
C GLU A 20 7.20 -11.36 -8.88
N ALA A 21 5.93 -11.36 -8.46
CA ALA A 21 5.56 -11.44 -7.05
C ALA A 21 5.96 -12.79 -6.41
N VAL A 22 5.73 -13.91 -7.12
CA VAL A 22 6.11 -15.25 -6.65
C VAL A 22 7.63 -15.41 -6.61
N VAL A 23 8.34 -14.97 -7.65
CA VAL A 23 9.81 -14.99 -7.69
C VAL A 23 10.40 -14.14 -6.57
N ASN A 24 9.83 -12.97 -6.27
CA ASN A 24 10.28 -12.15 -5.15
C ASN A 24 10.00 -12.81 -3.80
N ALA A 25 8.86 -13.48 -3.63
CA ALA A 25 8.58 -14.23 -2.41
C ALA A 25 9.60 -15.36 -2.22
N PHE A 26 9.89 -16.14 -3.26
CA PHE A 26 10.91 -17.19 -3.22
C PHE A 26 12.32 -16.62 -2.98
N TYR A 27 12.67 -15.52 -3.63
CA TYR A 27 13.98 -14.87 -3.47
C TYR A 27 14.19 -14.37 -2.04
N HIS A 28 13.18 -13.75 -1.44
CA HIS A 28 13.31 -13.06 -0.16
C HIS A 28 12.90 -13.91 1.05
N ARG A 29 12.41 -15.14 0.84
CA ARG A 29 12.05 -16.08 1.91
C ARG A 29 13.22 -16.30 2.87
N ASP A 30 12.95 -16.39 4.16
CA ASP A 30 13.93 -16.95 5.09
C ASP A 30 13.81 -18.48 5.09
N TYR A 31 14.84 -19.13 4.54
CA TYR A 31 14.89 -20.58 4.41
C TYR A 31 15.26 -21.30 5.70
N LEU A 32 15.71 -20.56 6.73
CA LEU A 32 15.91 -21.10 8.07
C LEU A 32 14.59 -21.12 8.87
N ASN A 33 13.60 -20.35 8.43
CA ASN A 33 12.28 -20.32 9.06
C ASN A 33 11.38 -21.42 8.45
N ALA A 34 10.73 -22.19 9.34
CA ALA A 34 9.76 -23.22 8.94
C ALA A 34 8.46 -22.65 8.38
N THR A 35 8.14 -21.37 8.67
CA THR A 35 6.94 -20.73 8.12
C THR A 35 7.01 -20.71 6.59
N PRO A 36 6.01 -21.28 5.90
CA PRO A 36 6.00 -21.31 4.45
C PRO A 36 5.66 -19.92 3.87
N THR A 37 5.99 -19.72 2.60
CA THR A 37 5.39 -18.64 1.81
C THR A 37 3.93 -19.02 1.54
N GLU A 38 2.98 -18.14 1.84
CA GLU A 38 1.56 -18.38 1.62
C GLU A 38 1.11 -17.71 0.32
N ILE A 39 0.33 -18.44 -0.50
CA ILE A 39 -0.35 -17.90 -1.66
C ILE A 39 -1.84 -18.21 -1.49
N LYS A 40 -2.64 -17.18 -1.25
CA LYS A 40 -4.09 -17.26 -1.11
C LYS A 40 -4.73 -16.67 -2.35
N ILE A 41 -5.67 -17.39 -2.93
CA ILE A 41 -6.41 -16.96 -4.11
C ILE A 41 -7.87 -16.93 -3.71
N ASP A 42 -8.46 -15.75 -3.72
CA ASP A 42 -9.90 -15.56 -3.59
C ASP A 42 -10.46 -15.02 -4.92
N ARG A 43 -11.78 -14.77 -4.98
CA ARG A 43 -12.42 -14.25 -6.19
C ARG A 43 -11.96 -12.85 -6.58
N GLU A 44 -11.53 -12.04 -5.61
CA GLU A 44 -11.18 -10.63 -5.78
C GLU A 44 -9.69 -10.41 -5.98
N LYS A 45 -8.84 -11.27 -5.43
CA LYS A 45 -7.40 -11.02 -5.31
C LYS A 45 -6.58 -12.29 -5.10
N ILE A 46 -5.33 -12.18 -5.52
CA ILE A 46 -4.24 -13.07 -5.14
C ILE A 46 -3.45 -12.36 -4.05
N VAL A 47 -3.24 -13.03 -2.92
CA VAL A 47 -2.45 -12.54 -1.79
C VAL A 47 -1.24 -13.45 -1.61
N ILE A 48 -0.05 -12.89 -1.71
CA ILE A 48 1.22 -13.58 -1.51
C ILE A 48 1.85 -13.03 -0.24
N ILE A 49 2.07 -13.88 0.76
CA ILE A 49 2.64 -13.49 2.05
C ILE A 49 3.96 -14.24 2.26
N ASN A 50 4.98 -13.51 2.65
CA ASN A 50 6.29 -14.06 2.92
C ASN A 50 6.78 -13.66 4.31
N TYR A 51 7.60 -14.54 4.90
CA TYR A 51 8.21 -14.35 6.20
C TYR A 51 9.73 -14.52 6.07
N PRO A 52 10.54 -13.59 6.61
CA PRO A 52 10.18 -12.35 7.27
C PRO A 52 9.78 -11.26 6.27
N GLY A 53 9.46 -10.08 6.79
CA GLY A 53 9.27 -8.88 6.01
C GLY A 53 10.55 -8.31 5.38
N PRO A 54 10.43 -7.13 4.75
CA PRO A 54 11.53 -6.46 4.10
C PRO A 54 12.58 -6.02 5.13
N ASP A 55 13.81 -5.84 4.68
CA ASP A 55 14.90 -5.35 5.52
C ASP A 55 14.51 -4.04 6.23
N LYS A 56 14.92 -3.89 7.50
CA LYS A 56 14.60 -2.72 8.33
C LYS A 56 15.10 -1.41 7.73
N PHE A 57 16.14 -1.46 6.89
CA PHE A 57 16.68 -0.29 6.19
C PHE A 57 15.85 0.14 4.97
N ILE A 58 14.86 -0.65 4.54
CA ILE A 58 13.96 -0.30 3.44
C ILE A 58 12.80 0.52 4.00
N LYS A 59 12.66 1.77 3.54
CA LYS A 59 11.55 2.65 3.98
C LYS A 59 10.20 2.12 3.45
N LYS A 60 9.13 2.31 4.22
CA LYS A 60 7.79 1.86 3.80
C LYS A 60 7.32 2.65 2.57
N GLU A 61 7.66 3.92 2.52
CA GLU A 61 7.35 4.83 1.42
C GLU A 61 7.99 4.37 0.10
N ASP A 62 9.23 3.89 0.16
CA ASP A 62 9.95 3.35 -1.01
C ASP A 62 9.30 2.07 -1.54
N ILE A 63 8.77 1.23 -0.64
CA ILE A 63 7.98 0.04 -1.00
C ILE A 63 6.70 0.44 -1.72
N TYR A 64 5.96 1.42 -1.19
CA TYR A 64 4.70 1.88 -1.79
C TYR A 64 4.90 2.52 -3.16
N LYS A 65 6.00 3.24 -3.35
CA LYS A 65 6.41 3.78 -4.65
C LYS A 65 6.97 2.73 -5.60
N GLY A 66 7.30 1.53 -5.09
CA GLY A 66 8.00 0.49 -5.84
C GLY A 66 9.44 0.82 -6.18
N GLU A 67 10.05 1.80 -5.49
CA GLU A 67 11.39 2.34 -5.70
C GLU A 67 12.32 1.93 -4.57
N VAL A 68 12.54 0.61 -4.44
CA VAL A 68 13.35 0.07 -3.34
C VAL A 68 14.82 0.04 -3.72
N LEU A 69 15.66 0.68 -2.89
CA LEU A 69 17.11 0.54 -2.96
C LEU A 69 17.57 -0.57 -2.03
N VAL A 70 17.88 -1.74 -2.59
CA VAL A 70 18.43 -2.87 -1.81
C VAL A 70 19.94 -2.79 -1.77
N ARG A 71 20.51 -2.67 -0.57
CA ARG A 71 21.98 -2.67 -0.35
C ARG A 71 22.54 -4.06 -0.05
N ARG A 72 21.71 -4.99 0.45
CA ARG A 72 22.12 -6.36 0.82
C ARG A 72 21.03 -7.36 0.46
N TYR A 73 21.44 -8.45 -0.20
CA TYR A 73 20.55 -9.55 -0.56
C TYR A 73 20.77 -10.74 0.37
N ARG A 74 19.69 -11.23 1.00
CA ARG A 74 19.72 -12.37 1.93
C ARG A 74 20.15 -13.66 1.22
N ASN A 75 19.52 -13.97 0.09
CA ASN A 75 19.69 -15.23 -0.61
C ASN A 75 20.44 -15.04 -1.94
N LYS A 76 21.71 -14.63 -1.88
CA LYS A 76 22.51 -14.33 -3.08
C LYS A 76 22.58 -15.50 -4.08
N ARG A 77 22.86 -16.72 -3.60
CA ARG A 77 22.95 -17.94 -4.45
C ARG A 77 21.62 -18.31 -5.11
N ILE A 78 20.51 -18.13 -4.39
CA ILE A 78 19.16 -18.32 -4.95
C ILE A 78 18.92 -17.27 -6.03
N GLY A 79 19.33 -16.03 -5.78
CA GLY A 79 19.28 -14.97 -6.78
C GLY A 79 20.05 -15.24 -8.05
N GLU A 80 21.28 -15.75 -7.92
CA GLU A 80 22.11 -16.17 -9.06
C GLU A 80 21.42 -17.31 -9.84
N SER A 81 20.86 -18.29 -9.15
CA SER A 81 20.11 -19.39 -9.77
C SER A 81 18.88 -18.88 -10.54
N LEU A 82 18.08 -18.01 -9.93
CA LEU A 82 16.91 -17.39 -10.57
C LEU A 82 17.31 -16.53 -11.79
N LYS A 83 18.49 -15.90 -11.75
CA LYS A 83 19.04 -15.16 -12.89
C LYS A 83 19.43 -16.09 -14.04
N ASN A 84 20.11 -17.19 -13.73
CA ASN A 84 20.51 -18.20 -14.71
C ASN A 84 19.29 -18.85 -15.39
N LEU A 85 18.22 -19.08 -14.62
CA LEU A 85 16.94 -19.58 -15.13
C LEU A 85 16.10 -18.52 -15.86
N LYS A 86 16.60 -17.29 -16.03
CA LYS A 86 15.88 -16.16 -16.64
C LYS A 86 14.54 -15.85 -15.96
N LEU A 87 14.43 -16.13 -14.66
CA LEU A 87 13.25 -15.85 -13.84
C LEU A 87 13.33 -14.50 -13.14
N SER A 88 14.55 -14.01 -12.87
CA SER A 88 14.79 -12.68 -12.31
C SER A 88 15.97 -12.01 -13.00
N ARG A 89 15.99 -10.67 -12.99
CA ARG A 89 17.16 -9.90 -13.43
C ARG A 89 18.18 -9.67 -12.30
N GLY A 90 17.81 -9.97 -11.05
CA GLY A 90 18.63 -9.67 -9.87
C GLY A 90 18.79 -8.17 -9.59
N THR A 91 17.90 -7.34 -10.13
CA THR A 91 17.85 -5.90 -9.87
C THR A 91 16.70 -5.59 -8.91
N ALA A 92 16.86 -4.57 -8.07
CA ALA A 92 15.84 -4.11 -7.11
C ALA A 92 14.62 -3.42 -7.78
N THR A 93 14.18 -3.93 -8.93
CA THR A 93 13.10 -3.38 -9.76
C THR A 93 11.82 -4.20 -9.70
N GLY A 94 11.76 -5.23 -8.84
CA GLY A 94 10.67 -6.19 -8.83
C GLY A 94 9.31 -5.56 -8.50
N LEU A 95 9.25 -4.68 -7.50
CA LEU A 95 8.00 -4.01 -7.13
C LEU A 95 7.49 -3.08 -8.25
N SER A 96 8.36 -2.27 -8.84
CA SER A 96 7.97 -1.38 -9.94
C SER A 96 7.57 -2.15 -11.20
N LYS A 97 8.13 -3.34 -11.46
CA LYS A 97 7.63 -4.22 -12.54
C LYS A 97 6.21 -4.72 -12.27
N ILE A 98 5.92 -5.14 -11.04
CA ILE A 98 4.55 -5.57 -10.66
C ILE A 98 3.59 -4.40 -10.89
N MET A 99 3.92 -3.21 -10.41
CA MET A 99 3.09 -2.01 -10.61
C MET A 99 2.87 -1.70 -12.10
N LYS A 100 3.94 -1.73 -12.91
CA LYS A 100 3.86 -1.50 -14.37
C LYS A 100 3.00 -2.55 -15.07
N ALA A 101 3.17 -3.82 -14.75
CA ALA A 101 2.37 -4.91 -15.33
C ALA A 101 0.88 -4.77 -14.99
N MET A 102 0.54 -4.43 -13.74
CA MET A 102 -0.83 -4.17 -13.32
C MET A 102 -1.43 -2.96 -14.04
N LYS A 103 -0.66 -1.87 -14.16
CA LYS A 103 -1.07 -0.65 -14.87
C LYS A 103 -1.31 -0.90 -16.36
N ASN A 104 -0.38 -1.56 -17.04
CA ASN A 104 -0.49 -1.89 -18.47
C ASN A 104 -1.69 -2.82 -18.76
N ASN A 105 -2.08 -3.65 -17.79
CA ASN A 105 -3.25 -4.51 -17.89
C ASN A 105 -4.56 -3.79 -17.46
N ASN A 106 -4.56 -2.47 -17.27
CA ASN A 106 -5.69 -1.69 -16.77
C ASN A 106 -6.31 -2.28 -15.48
N SER A 107 -5.48 -2.82 -14.61
CA SER A 107 -5.88 -3.42 -13.34
C SER A 107 -5.72 -2.43 -12.19
N LYS A 108 -6.40 -2.68 -11.08
CA LYS A 108 -6.17 -1.91 -9.84
C LYS A 108 -4.72 -2.08 -9.40
N GLU A 109 -4.13 -1.00 -8.89
CA GLU A 109 -2.76 -1.02 -8.39
C GLU A 109 -2.56 -2.11 -7.31
N PRO A 110 -1.39 -2.77 -7.32
CA PRO A 110 -1.06 -3.75 -6.30
C PRO A 110 -0.90 -3.06 -4.94
N ILE A 111 -1.23 -3.77 -3.85
CA ILE A 111 -0.95 -3.29 -2.49
C ILE A 111 0.21 -4.08 -1.92
N PHE A 112 1.19 -3.36 -1.39
CA PHE A 112 2.30 -3.92 -0.62
C PHE A 112 2.10 -3.59 0.85
N GLU A 113 2.19 -4.57 1.74
CA GLU A 113 1.89 -4.38 3.16
C GLU A 113 2.92 -5.09 4.04
N THR A 114 3.26 -4.49 5.17
CA THR A 114 4.16 -5.03 6.19
C THR A 114 3.91 -4.31 7.51
N ASP A 115 4.14 -5.00 8.61
CA ASP A 115 3.98 -4.43 9.95
C ASP A 115 5.19 -3.56 10.35
N GLU A 116 5.15 -2.98 11.55
CA GLU A 116 6.27 -2.21 12.09
C GLU A 116 7.48 -3.09 12.44
N LYS A 117 7.23 -4.33 12.87
CA LYS A 117 8.28 -5.30 13.24
C LYS A 117 8.96 -5.93 12.02
N ARG A 118 8.46 -5.71 10.81
CA ARG A 118 8.88 -6.38 9.56
C ARG A 118 8.78 -7.90 9.68
N SER A 119 7.74 -8.40 10.34
CA SER A 119 7.51 -9.83 10.54
C SER A 119 7.07 -10.53 9.25
N TYR A 120 6.38 -9.82 8.35
CA TYR A 120 5.93 -10.34 7.06
C TYR A 120 6.03 -9.30 5.95
N PHE A 121 6.00 -9.76 4.70
CA PHE A 121 5.77 -8.93 3.52
C PHE A 121 4.61 -9.52 2.72
N MET A 122 3.60 -8.70 2.44
CA MET A 122 2.39 -9.12 1.74
C MET A 122 2.21 -8.34 0.45
N VAL A 123 1.90 -9.04 -0.63
CA VAL A 123 1.54 -8.49 -1.94
C VAL A 123 0.10 -8.88 -2.23
N LYS A 124 -0.77 -7.90 -2.50
CA LYS A 124 -2.16 -8.12 -2.94
C LYS A 124 -2.29 -7.66 -4.39
N LEU A 125 -2.60 -8.61 -5.28
CA LEU A 125 -2.94 -8.34 -6.67
C LEU A 125 -4.45 -8.49 -6.80
N TYR A 126 -5.15 -7.45 -7.26
CA TYR A 126 -6.60 -7.51 -7.46
C TYR A 126 -6.93 -7.97 -8.88
N VAL A 127 -8.00 -8.75 -9.00
CA VAL A 127 -8.53 -9.15 -10.30
C VAL A 127 -8.95 -7.91 -11.08
N ASN A 128 -8.74 -7.94 -12.39
CA ASN A 128 -9.20 -6.88 -13.27
C ASN A 128 -10.74 -6.75 -13.19
N SER A 129 -11.25 -5.53 -13.06
CA SER A 129 -12.69 -5.25 -12.90
C SER A 129 -13.57 -5.74 -14.05
N HIS A 130 -13.01 -5.99 -15.23
CA HIS A 130 -13.73 -6.56 -16.37
C HIS A 130 -14.07 -8.05 -16.17
N PHE A 131 -13.50 -8.69 -15.16
CA PHE A 131 -13.77 -10.08 -14.78
C PHE A 131 -14.71 -10.19 -13.57
N MET A 132 -15.18 -9.06 -13.04
CA MET A 132 -16.17 -9.01 -11.96
C MET A 132 -17.58 -8.79 -12.53
N ASP A 133 -18.57 -9.42 -11.93
CA ASP A 133 -19.98 -9.21 -12.29
C ASP A 133 -20.44 -7.80 -11.89
N GLU A 134 -21.49 -7.28 -12.54
CA GLU A 134 -22.06 -5.95 -12.24
C GLU A 134 -22.38 -5.74 -10.75
N LYS A 135 -22.91 -6.78 -10.09
CA LYS A 135 -23.17 -6.78 -8.64
C LYS A 135 -21.87 -6.72 -7.81
N GLU A 136 -20.82 -7.41 -8.25
CA GLU A 136 -19.51 -7.41 -7.57
C GLU A 136 -18.74 -6.11 -7.80
N LYS A 137 -18.87 -5.49 -9.00
CA LYS A 137 -18.34 -4.15 -9.27
C LYS A 137 -18.94 -3.12 -8.32
N GLN A 138 -20.24 -3.21 -8.03
CA GLN A 138 -20.92 -2.33 -7.07
C GLN A 138 -20.40 -2.54 -5.64
N VAL A 139 -20.16 -3.79 -5.20
CA VAL A 139 -19.59 -4.09 -3.87
C VAL A 139 -18.13 -3.59 -3.74
N VAL A 140 -17.32 -3.73 -4.78
CA VAL A 140 -15.94 -3.21 -4.80
C VAL A 140 -15.92 -1.68 -4.86
N GLN A 141 -16.86 -1.06 -5.57
CA GLN A 141 -17.06 0.38 -5.57
C GLN A 141 -17.61 0.90 -4.23
N SER A 142 -18.50 0.17 -3.56
CA SER A 142 -19.00 0.53 -2.22
C SER A 142 -17.92 0.36 -1.15
N ASN A 143 -17.01 -0.62 -1.26
CA ASN A 143 -15.83 -0.75 -0.38
C ASN A 143 -14.76 0.33 -0.66
N LYS A 144 -14.55 0.72 -1.93
CA LYS A 144 -13.75 1.92 -2.28
C LYS A 144 -14.40 3.19 -1.76
N LYS A 145 -15.74 3.25 -1.80
CA LYS A 145 -16.52 4.30 -1.19
C LYS A 145 -16.46 4.22 0.32
N GLU A 146 -16.47 3.10 1.03
CA GLU A 146 -16.31 3.12 2.50
C GLU A 146 -14.91 3.57 2.95
N GLN A 147 -13.88 3.37 2.12
CA GLN A 147 -12.56 4.00 2.32
C GLN A 147 -12.51 5.49 1.89
N ARG A 148 -13.55 6.02 1.22
CA ARG A 148 -13.69 7.44 0.77
C ARG A 148 -14.98 8.17 1.20
N ASN A 149 -15.92 7.51 1.87
CA ASN A 149 -17.24 7.97 2.32
C ASN A 149 -17.19 8.06 3.84
N ILE A 150 -16.15 8.69 4.33
CA ILE A 150 -16.41 9.56 5.46
C ILE A 150 -17.12 10.73 4.82
N LEU A 151 -18.37 10.99 5.18
CA LEU A 151 -19.01 12.26 4.85
C LEU A 151 -18.19 13.32 5.59
N LEU A 152 -17.15 13.83 4.91
CA LEU A 152 -16.29 14.86 5.43
C LEU A 152 -17.08 16.16 5.34
N ASN A 153 -17.18 16.87 6.46
CA ASN A 153 -17.68 18.24 6.37
C ASN A 153 -16.60 19.13 5.74
N LYS A 154 -16.98 20.31 5.24
CA LYS A 154 -16.07 21.31 4.63
C LYS A 154 -14.81 21.60 5.47
N ARG A 155 -14.88 21.39 6.78
CA ARG A 155 -13.79 21.61 7.70
C ARG A 155 -12.79 20.45 7.71
N GLU A 156 -13.27 19.22 7.73
CA GLU A 156 -12.41 18.03 7.65
C GLU A 156 -11.66 18.01 6.32
N GLU A 157 -12.30 18.41 5.22
CA GLU A 157 -11.65 18.62 3.91
C GLU A 157 -10.55 19.68 4.00
N LYS A 158 -10.84 20.85 4.59
CA LYS A 158 -9.88 21.94 4.75
C LYS A 158 -8.69 21.58 5.65
N ILE A 159 -8.88 20.72 6.65
CA ILE A 159 -7.78 20.19 7.47
C ILE A 159 -6.85 19.33 6.62
N LEU A 160 -7.40 18.49 5.73
CA LEU A 160 -6.59 17.65 4.84
C LEU A 160 -5.80 18.50 3.84
N GLU A 161 -6.42 19.52 3.25
CA GLU A 161 -5.74 20.49 2.36
C GLU A 161 -4.56 21.20 3.05
N LEU A 162 -4.75 21.62 4.31
CA LEU A 162 -3.69 22.28 5.08
C LEU A 162 -2.54 21.32 5.42
N LEU A 163 -2.85 20.04 5.68
CA LEU A 163 -1.85 19.02 5.99
C LEU A 163 -1.11 18.49 4.75
N ASP A 164 -1.66 18.71 3.55
CA ASP A 164 -0.97 18.48 2.27
C ASP A 164 0.23 19.42 2.11
N GLN A 165 0.13 20.64 2.65
CA GLN A 165 1.22 21.62 2.67
C GLN A 165 2.30 21.34 3.72
N GLY A 166 2.07 20.36 4.61
CA GLY A 166 3.05 19.87 5.57
C GLY A 166 2.47 19.63 6.98
N PRO A 167 3.29 19.10 7.91
CA PRO A 167 2.81 18.74 9.23
C PRO A 167 2.49 19.96 10.10
N LEU A 168 1.26 20.01 10.62
CA LEU A 168 0.77 21.11 11.44
C LEU A 168 0.34 20.63 12.84
N SER A 169 0.62 21.44 13.85
CA SER A 169 0.15 21.28 15.21
C SER A 169 -1.31 21.68 15.33
N LYS A 170 -1.97 21.27 16.42
CA LYS A 170 -3.35 21.69 16.70
C LYS A 170 -3.49 23.22 16.73
N LYS A 171 -2.47 23.93 17.22
CA LYS A 171 -2.46 25.40 17.30
C LYS A 171 -2.35 26.03 15.91
N GLU A 172 -1.47 25.49 15.07
CA GLU A 172 -1.32 25.95 13.68
C GLU A 172 -2.61 25.70 12.88
N LEU A 173 -3.22 24.51 12.97
CA LEU A 173 -4.50 24.21 12.33
C LEU A 173 -5.62 25.16 12.80
N SER A 174 -5.67 25.47 14.11
CA SER A 174 -6.63 26.43 14.64
C SER A 174 -6.42 27.84 14.09
N ASN A 175 -5.17 28.27 13.90
CA ASN A 175 -4.88 29.59 13.34
C ASN A 175 -5.27 29.68 11.86
N TYR A 176 -4.99 28.63 11.07
CA TYR A 176 -5.36 28.57 9.65
C TYR A 176 -6.88 28.49 9.41
N LEU A 177 -7.62 27.90 10.33
CA LEU A 177 -9.09 27.81 10.27
C LEU A 177 -9.79 29.06 10.87
N GLY A 178 -9.05 29.95 11.55
CA GLY A 178 -9.54 31.19 12.14
C GLY A 178 -10.06 31.06 13.58
N TYR A 179 -10.21 32.20 14.28
CA TYR A 179 -10.60 32.29 15.70
C TYR A 179 -12.07 31.95 16.02
N GLY A 180 -12.88 31.57 15.01
CA GLY A 180 -14.30 31.19 15.19
C GLY A 180 -14.51 29.78 15.77
N ASP A 181 -13.43 29.04 16.02
CA ASP A 181 -13.51 27.62 16.34
C ASP A 181 -13.54 27.35 17.84
N LYS A 182 -14.76 27.15 18.36
CA LYS A 182 -14.99 26.45 19.63
C LYS A 182 -14.10 25.19 19.63
N SER A 183 -13.12 25.15 20.55
CA SER A 183 -12.03 24.16 20.58
C SER A 183 -12.48 22.69 20.52
N GLY A 184 -13.75 22.43 20.88
CA GLY A 184 -14.42 21.14 20.78
C GLY A 184 -14.62 20.64 19.34
N ASN A 185 -14.96 21.52 18.38
CA ASN A 185 -15.25 21.09 17.00
C ASN A 185 -13.98 20.66 16.25
N LEU A 186 -12.87 21.39 16.45
CA LEU A 186 -11.58 21.03 15.87
C LEU A 186 -11.09 19.69 16.42
N LYS A 187 -11.25 19.48 17.73
CA LYS A 187 -10.90 18.22 18.38
C LYS A 187 -11.67 17.04 17.78
N ARG A 188 -12.99 17.19 17.58
CA ARG A 188 -13.84 16.15 16.98
C ARG A 188 -13.41 15.83 15.54
N ALA A 189 -13.17 16.85 14.72
CA ALA A 189 -12.70 16.67 13.34
C ALA A 189 -11.36 15.91 13.30
N ILE A 190 -10.39 16.31 14.13
CA ILE A 190 -9.08 15.63 14.22
C ILE A 190 -9.23 14.18 14.69
N CYS A 191 -10.06 13.92 15.71
CA CYS A 191 -10.32 12.55 16.19
C CYS A 191 -10.91 11.68 15.10
N LYS A 192 -11.93 12.16 14.38
CA LYS A 192 -12.56 11.45 13.27
C LYS A 192 -11.55 11.13 12.16
N LEU A 193 -10.73 12.11 11.75
CA LEU A 193 -9.69 11.91 10.74
C LEU A 193 -8.61 10.88 11.18
N LEU A 194 -8.26 10.85 12.48
CA LEU A 194 -7.33 9.85 13.05
C LEU A 194 -7.95 8.45 13.10
N GLU A 195 -9.20 8.34 13.58
CA GLU A 195 -9.95 7.08 13.66
C GLU A 195 -10.09 6.41 12.30
N HIS A 196 -10.35 7.23 11.27
CA HIS A 196 -10.46 6.78 9.90
C HIS A 196 -9.13 6.64 9.16
N LYS A 197 -7.99 6.85 9.84
CA LYS A 197 -6.65 6.72 9.25
C LYS A 197 -6.46 7.58 8.00
N LEU A 198 -6.98 8.81 8.02
CA LEU A 198 -6.68 9.84 7.00
C LEU A 198 -5.49 10.72 7.40
N ILE A 199 -5.28 10.88 8.71
CA ILE A 199 -4.13 11.60 9.27
C ILE A 199 -3.47 10.75 10.36
N THR A 200 -2.22 11.04 10.69
CA THR A 200 -1.48 10.40 11.77
C THR A 200 -0.63 11.40 12.56
N TYR A 201 -0.14 10.97 13.70
CA TYR A 201 0.77 11.72 14.56
C TYR A 201 2.19 11.74 13.99
N THR A 202 2.89 12.87 14.09
CA THR A 202 4.30 12.94 13.73
C THR A 202 5.22 12.24 14.75
N VAL A 203 4.80 12.16 16.02
CA VAL A 203 5.47 11.40 17.08
C VAL A 203 4.48 10.37 17.66
N PRO A 204 4.35 9.18 17.04
CA PRO A 204 3.43 8.14 17.52
C PRO A 204 3.82 7.58 18.90
N SER A 205 5.11 7.56 19.23
CA SER A 205 5.65 7.02 20.49
C SER A 205 5.30 7.84 21.72
N ASN A 206 4.97 9.13 21.56
CA ASN A 206 4.53 9.99 22.64
C ASN A 206 3.51 11.02 22.14
N ILE A 207 2.23 10.65 22.24
CA ILE A 207 1.11 11.49 21.80
C ILE A 207 1.07 12.83 22.56
N ARG A 208 1.59 12.89 23.79
CA ARG A 208 1.64 14.10 24.63
C ARG A 208 2.88 14.97 24.41
N SER A 209 3.69 14.67 23.40
CA SER A 209 4.88 15.46 23.08
C SER A 209 4.53 16.93 22.80
N ARG A 210 5.30 17.87 23.37
CA ARG A 210 5.18 19.31 23.10
C ARG A 210 5.45 19.65 21.62
N LYS A 211 6.15 18.78 20.90
CA LYS A 211 6.46 18.92 19.46
C LYS A 211 5.48 18.15 18.56
N GLN A 212 4.35 17.67 19.11
CA GLN A 212 3.42 16.84 18.36
C GLN A 212 2.71 17.64 17.25
N LYS A 213 2.71 17.06 16.06
CA LYS A 213 1.97 17.55 14.89
C LYS A 213 1.16 16.42 14.26
N TYR A 214 0.26 16.78 13.36
CA TYR A 214 -0.49 15.86 12.51
C TYR A 214 0.10 15.90 11.10
N LYS A 215 0.04 14.79 10.37
CA LYS A 215 0.40 14.70 8.96
C LYS A 215 -0.57 13.76 8.24
N LEU A 216 -0.68 13.90 6.92
CA LEU A 216 -1.38 12.91 6.09
C LEU A 216 -0.67 11.55 6.18
N ILE A 217 -1.45 10.48 5.99
CA ILE A 217 -0.94 9.10 5.89
C ILE A 217 -0.39 8.84 4.48
#